data_AF-A0A2G4SEW4-F1
#
_entry.id   AF-A0A2G4SEW4-F1
#
_cell.length_a   1.000
_cell.length_b   1.000
_cell.length_c   1.000
_cell.angle_alpha   90.00
_cell.angle_beta   90.00
_cell.angle_gamma   90.00
#
_symmetry.space_group_name_H-M   'P 1'
#
loop_
_entity.id
_entity.type
_entity.pdbx_description
1 polymer ?
#
loop_
_entity_poly.entity_id
_entity_poly.type
_entity_poly.pdbx_seq_one_letter_code
_entity_poly.pdbx_strand_id
1 'polypeptide(L)'
;MDVNLQQYSCAKVVAEEWLYSLSDAILDHISQQIENDDDRISYAYNKIVELYIIRILPGLYDFETAESFLEYNSILTGTKLESLKLSIKEHKELLETQKKLKEEEERTRIVALENERKEKEEEKKKKEIKVKEVDFLEKEGVKEESTVVNSSKENETSSNNTIVDGKIAISNERARQVIVIKHWINQISAKGIASYTAALLFIFAFLTLLRKRGRLSLVLEKLWQTIKMGTKVTYM
;
A
#
# COMPACT_ATOMS: atom_id res chain seq x y z
N MET A 1 -3.75 19.48 9.89
CA MET A 1 -2.33 19.66 10.26
C MET A 1 -1.72 18.28 10.31
N ASP A 2 -1.06 17.87 9.24
CA ASP A 2 -0.36 16.57 9.19
C ASP A 2 0.94 16.70 9.98
N VAL A 3 0.82 16.55 11.30
CA VAL A 3 1.97 16.31 12.18
C VAL A 3 2.67 15.07 11.62
N ASN A 4 3.96 15.20 11.33
CA ASN A 4 4.74 14.15 10.69
C ASN A 4 4.75 12.91 11.59
N LEU A 5 4.53 11.71 11.02
CA LEU A 5 4.58 10.43 11.74
C LEU A 5 5.85 10.31 12.60
N GLN A 6 6.97 10.86 12.11
CA GLN A 6 8.25 10.91 12.82
C GLN A 6 8.19 11.75 14.12
N GLN A 7 7.42 12.84 14.13
CA GLN A 7 7.22 13.66 15.33
C GLN A 7 6.45 12.88 16.40
N TYR A 8 5.42 12.13 16.01
CA TYR A 8 4.69 11.26 16.93
C TYR A 8 5.55 10.11 17.45
N SER A 9 6.40 9.51 16.60
CA SER A 9 7.32 8.47 17.05
C SER A 9 8.33 9.00 18.07
N CYS A 10 8.89 10.20 17.83
CA CYS A 10 9.76 10.87 18.80
C CYS A 10 9.01 11.18 20.11
N ALA A 11 7.80 11.74 20.00
CA ALA A 11 6.98 12.06 21.17
C ALA A 11 6.61 10.81 22.00
N LYS A 12 6.36 9.67 21.35
CA LYS A 12 6.12 8.38 22.03
C LYS A 12 7.34 7.97 22.86
N VAL A 13 8.53 7.97 22.27
CA VAL A 13 9.76 7.61 22.98
C VAL A 13 9.99 8.51 24.19
N VAL A 14 9.83 9.84 24.03
CA VAL A 14 10.00 10.80 25.12
C VAL A 14 8.97 10.60 26.23
N ALA A 15 7.70 10.37 25.87
CA ALA A 15 6.64 10.14 26.84
C ALA A 15 6.85 8.83 27.61
N GLU A 16 7.22 7.75 26.92
CA GLU A 16 7.51 6.46 27.53
C GLU A 16 8.74 6.55 28.46
N GLU A 17 9.83 7.17 28.01
CA GLU A 17 11.03 7.39 28.83
C GLU A 17 10.71 8.22 30.08
N TRP A 18 9.90 9.27 29.95
CA TRP A 18 9.44 10.05 31.09
C TRP A 18 8.62 9.20 32.08
N LEU A 19 7.66 8.41 31.59
CA LEU A 19 6.87 7.50 32.41
C LEU A 19 7.74 6.46 33.13
N TYR A 20 8.76 5.92 32.47
CA TYR A 20 9.71 4.99 33.06
C TYR A 20 10.67 5.65 34.08
N SER A 21 10.89 6.95 33.97
CA SER A 21 11.77 7.69 34.89
C SER A 21 11.10 8.07 36.21
N LEU A 22 9.78 7.89 36.34
CA LEU A 22 9.05 8.20 37.56
C LEU A 22 9.44 7.23 38.68
N SER A 23 9.92 7.76 39.80
CA SER A 23 10.21 6.97 40.99
C SER A 23 8.92 6.51 41.69
N ASP A 24 8.96 5.36 42.35
CA ASP A 24 7.83 4.84 43.15
C ASP A 24 7.29 5.86 44.16
N ALA A 25 8.16 6.64 44.81
CA ALA A 25 7.76 7.69 45.74
C ALA A 25 6.86 8.78 45.11
N ILE A 26 7.06 9.08 43.83
CA ILE A 26 6.23 10.03 43.07
C ILE A 26 4.90 9.36 42.71
N LEU A 27 4.93 8.10 42.28
CA LEU A 27 3.71 7.36 41.95
C LEU A 27 2.81 7.15 43.18
N ASP A 28 3.41 6.86 44.34
CA ASP A 28 2.70 6.78 45.62
C ASP A 28 2.09 8.13 46.02
N HIS A 29 2.83 9.23 45.85
CA HIS A 29 2.32 10.57 46.10
C HIS A 29 1.13 10.89 45.20
N ILE A 30 1.23 10.60 43.90
CA ILE A 30 0.14 10.81 42.94
C ILE A 30 -1.05 9.94 43.34
N SER A 31 -0.83 8.66 43.69
CA SER A 31 -1.89 7.74 44.08
C SER A 31 -2.66 8.19 45.32
N GLN A 32 -1.99 8.88 46.26
CA GLN A 32 -2.63 9.43 47.47
C GLN A 32 -3.38 10.73 47.20
N GLN A 33 -2.98 11.48 46.17
CA GLN A 33 -3.55 12.78 45.83
C GLN A 33 -4.52 12.74 44.64
N ILE A 34 -4.95 11.56 44.18
CA ILE A 34 -5.85 11.38 43.02
C ILE A 34 -7.13 12.23 43.12
N GLU A 35 -7.67 12.39 44.34
CA GLU A 35 -8.91 13.14 44.59
C GLU A 35 -8.68 14.65 44.78
N ASN A 36 -7.43 15.08 45.00
CA ASN A 36 -7.08 16.48 45.21
C ASN A 36 -6.57 17.09 43.90
N ASP A 37 -7.49 17.68 43.13
CA ASP A 37 -7.18 18.33 41.84
C ASP A 37 -6.22 19.54 41.95
N ASP A 38 -5.90 20.01 43.16
CA ASP A 38 -4.97 21.11 43.41
C ASP A 38 -3.49 20.68 43.41
N ASP A 39 -3.19 19.39 43.46
CA ASP A 39 -1.80 18.92 43.44
C ASP A 39 -1.19 19.06 42.03
N ARG A 40 -0.13 19.87 41.95
CA ARG A 40 0.56 20.19 40.69
C ARG A 40 1.19 18.95 40.05
N ILE A 41 1.68 18.02 40.86
CA ILE A 41 2.37 16.82 40.36
C ILE A 41 1.34 15.87 39.74
N SER A 42 0.23 15.62 40.45
CA SER A 42 -0.88 14.81 39.96
C SER A 42 -1.52 15.42 38.70
N TYR A 43 -1.68 16.74 38.66
CA TYR A 43 -2.15 17.45 37.47
C TYR A 43 -1.21 17.25 36.27
N ALA A 44 0.10 17.44 36.46
CA ALA A 44 1.08 17.29 35.39
C ALA A 44 1.12 15.86 34.85
N TYR A 45 1.08 14.86 35.74
CA TYR A 45 0.99 13.45 35.35
C TYR A 45 -0.25 13.17 34.51
N ASN A 46 -1.43 13.60 35.00
CA ASN A 46 -2.69 13.42 34.27
C ASN A 46 -2.64 14.07 32.87
N LYS A 47 -2.03 15.25 32.74
CA LYS A 47 -1.90 15.93 31.45
C LYS A 47 -0.96 15.24 30.48
N ILE A 48 0.16 14.69 30.97
CA ILE A 48 1.09 13.95 30.13
C ILE A 48 0.45 12.64 29.67
N VAL A 49 -0.25 11.95 30.56
CA VAL A 49 -1.00 10.73 30.25
C VAL A 49 -2.12 11.01 29.25
N GLU A 50 -2.90 12.06 29.44
CA GLU A 50 -3.95 12.50 28.51
C GLU A 50 -3.35 12.78 27.12
N LEU A 51 -2.23 13.51 27.06
CA LEU A 51 -1.53 13.79 25.80
C LEU A 51 -1.04 12.51 25.13
N TYR A 52 -0.47 11.59 25.90
CA TYR A 52 0.04 10.31 25.41
C TYR A 52 -1.07 9.48 24.77
N ILE A 53 -2.19 9.35 25.47
CA ILE A 53 -3.32 8.48 25.09
C ILE A 53 -4.19 9.10 23.99
N ILE A 54 -4.48 10.40 24.06
CA ILE A 54 -5.41 11.05 23.12
C ILE A 54 -4.70 11.50 21.86
N ARG A 55 -3.43 11.93 21.96
CA ARG A 55 -2.75 12.59 20.85
C ARG A 55 -1.62 11.77 20.24
N ILE A 56 -0.73 11.24 21.08
CA ILE A 56 0.48 10.56 20.58
C ILE A 56 0.13 9.20 20.00
N LEU A 57 -0.52 8.33 20.77
CA LEU A 57 -0.84 6.97 20.34
C LEU A 57 -1.86 6.92 19.17
N PRO A 58 -2.94 7.72 19.16
CA PRO A 58 -3.84 7.78 18.01
C PRO A 58 -3.17 8.35 16.76
N GLY A 59 -2.23 9.29 16.93
CA GLY A 59 -1.39 9.80 15.84
C GLY A 59 -0.49 8.74 15.21
N LEU A 60 -0.13 7.69 15.96
CA LEU A 60 0.61 6.52 15.49
C LEU A 60 -0.30 5.35 15.08
N TYR A 61 -1.62 5.50 15.16
CA TYR A 61 -2.59 4.41 14.99
C TYR A 61 -2.39 3.24 15.98
N ASP A 62 -1.76 3.49 17.13
CA ASP A 62 -1.39 2.48 18.12
C ASP A 62 -2.41 2.44 19.28
N PHE A 63 -3.65 2.11 18.93
CA PHE A 63 -4.76 2.05 19.89
C PHE A 63 -4.63 0.89 20.88
N GLU A 64 -4.00 -0.21 20.47
CA GLU A 64 -3.77 -1.37 21.35
C GLU A 64 -2.87 -1.00 22.53
N THR A 65 -1.83 -0.21 22.29
CA THR A 65 -0.97 0.29 23.36
C THR A 65 -1.72 1.26 24.26
N ALA A 66 -2.62 2.08 23.72
CA ALA A 66 -3.43 3.02 24.51
C ALA A 66 -4.41 2.28 25.44
N GLU A 67 -5.10 1.26 24.91
CA GLU A 67 -6.01 0.41 25.67
C GLU A 67 -5.25 -0.38 26.75
N SER A 68 -4.11 -0.99 26.38
CA SER A 68 -3.27 -1.74 27.33
C SER A 68 -2.73 -0.81 28.43
N PHE A 69 -2.30 0.40 28.08
CA PHE A 69 -1.81 1.36 29.06
C PHE A 69 -2.90 1.72 30.07
N LEU A 70 -4.13 1.97 29.62
CA LEU A 70 -5.26 2.25 30.53
C LEU A 70 -5.64 1.04 31.41
N GLU A 71 -5.50 -0.19 30.90
CA GLU A 71 -5.80 -1.40 31.66
C GLU A 71 -4.81 -1.65 32.80
N TYR A 72 -3.53 -1.38 32.56
CA TYR A 72 -2.46 -1.61 33.55
C TYR A 72 -2.20 -0.39 34.46
N ASN A 73 -2.77 0.78 34.16
CA ASN A 73 -2.54 1.97 34.96
C ASN A 73 -3.47 2.01 36.17
N SER A 74 -2.94 1.70 37.36
CA SER A 74 -3.69 1.73 38.62
C SER A 74 -3.94 3.15 39.15
N ILE A 75 -3.27 4.17 38.60
CA ILE A 75 -3.35 5.56 39.06
C ILE A 75 -4.56 6.27 38.46
N LEU A 76 -4.94 5.91 37.22
CA LEU A 76 -6.11 6.48 36.55
C LEU A 76 -7.37 5.74 37.02
N THR A 77 -8.14 6.36 37.90
CA THR A 77 -9.39 5.77 38.41
C THR A 77 -10.60 6.69 38.18
N GLY A 78 -11.79 6.09 38.23
CA GLY A 78 -13.06 6.81 38.19
C GLY A 78 -13.41 7.43 36.84
N THR A 79 -13.92 8.66 36.87
CA THR A 79 -14.49 9.36 35.71
C THR A 79 -13.46 9.66 34.62
N LYS A 80 -12.21 9.92 35.00
CA LYS A 80 -11.09 10.23 34.07
C LYS A 80 -10.67 9.01 33.24
N LEU A 81 -10.70 7.81 33.84
CA LEU A 81 -10.41 6.57 33.11
C LEU A 81 -11.46 6.33 32.03
N GLU A 82 -12.74 6.47 32.38
CA GLU A 82 -13.84 6.25 31.46
C GLU A 82 -13.91 7.31 30.35
N SER A 83 -13.59 8.58 30.66
CA SER A 83 -13.50 9.61 29.63
C SER A 83 -12.37 9.32 28.63
N LEU A 84 -11.21 8.85 29.09
CA LEU A 84 -10.10 8.49 28.21
C LEU A 84 -10.44 7.27 27.32
N LYS A 85 -11.09 6.24 27.89
CA LYS A 85 -11.58 5.10 27.10
C LYS A 85 -12.58 5.53 26.02
N LEU A 86 -13.50 6.42 26.38
CA LEU A 86 -14.47 6.96 25.43
C LEU A 86 -13.78 7.73 24.31
N SER A 87 -12.81 8.60 24.64
CA SER A 87 -12.05 9.36 23.64
C SER A 87 -11.25 8.46 22.70
N ILE A 88 -10.64 7.37 23.19
CA ILE A 88 -9.97 6.37 22.32
C ILE A 88 -10.97 5.78 21.32
N LYS A 89 -12.15 5.38 21.81
CA LYS A 89 -13.19 4.78 20.98
C LYS A 89 -13.69 5.75 19.90
N GLU A 90 -13.98 6.99 20.28
CA GLU A 90 -14.39 8.04 19.35
C GLU A 90 -13.32 8.29 18.27
N HIS A 91 -12.04 8.36 18.66
CA HIS A 91 -10.94 8.53 17.71
C HIS A 91 -10.81 7.36 16.72
N LYS A 92 -11.02 6.13 17.20
CA LYS A 92 -11.00 4.92 16.37
C LYS A 92 -12.14 4.93 15.35
N GLU A 93 -13.36 5.24 15.80
CA GLU A 93 -14.55 5.35 14.93
C GLU A 93 -14.39 6.46 13.88
N LEU A 94 -13.85 7.62 14.28
CA LEU A 94 -13.57 8.72 13.36
C LEU A 94 -12.57 8.32 12.27
N LEU A 95 -11.55 7.53 12.62
CA LEU A 95 -10.60 7.04 11.63
C LEU A 95 -11.18 5.99 10.70
N GLU A 96 -12.03 5.09 11.21
CA GLU A 96 -12.71 4.10 10.36
C GLU A 96 -13.68 4.76 9.38
N THR A 97 -14.43 5.78 9.81
CA THR A 97 -15.34 6.55 8.95
C THR A 97 -14.56 7.32 7.88
N GLN A 98 -13.45 7.96 8.22
CA GLN A 98 -12.58 8.62 7.23
C GLN A 98 -11.99 7.65 6.22
N LYS A 99 -11.58 6.44 6.64
CA LYS A 99 -11.09 5.41 5.71
C LYS A 99 -12.18 4.97 4.73
N LYS A 100 -13.39 4.71 5.22
CA LYS A 100 -14.53 4.34 4.39
C LYS A 100 -14.89 5.42 3.36
N LEU A 101 -14.92 6.69 3.78
CA LEU A 101 -15.18 7.81 2.88
C LEU A 101 -14.11 7.91 1.78
N LYS A 102 -12.83 7.77 2.13
CA LYS A 102 -11.75 7.77 1.13
C LYS A 102 -11.85 6.61 0.16
N GLU A 103 -12.19 5.40 0.63
CA GLU A 103 -12.39 4.24 -0.23
C GLU A 103 -13.60 4.42 -1.17
N GLU A 104 -14.67 5.05 -0.70
CA GLU A 104 -15.86 5.35 -1.51
C GLU A 104 -15.58 6.43 -2.57
N GLU A 105 -14.86 7.49 -2.19
CA GLU A 105 -14.36 8.51 -3.13
C GLU A 105 -13.43 7.90 -4.20
N GLU A 106 -12.56 6.96 -3.83
CA GLU A 106 -11.69 6.30 -4.80
C GLU A 106 -12.46 5.40 -5.75
N ARG A 107 -13.45 4.65 -5.24
CA ARG A 107 -14.34 3.82 -6.08
C ARG A 107 -15.14 4.66 -7.07
N THR A 108 -15.71 5.78 -6.62
CA THR A 108 -16.47 6.67 -7.50
C THR A 108 -15.59 7.29 -8.58
N ARG A 109 -14.33 7.65 -8.26
CA ARG A 109 -13.35 8.12 -9.25
C ARG A 109 -13.01 7.05 -10.29
N ILE A 110 -12.80 5.80 -9.87
CA ILE A 110 -12.50 4.70 -10.79
C ILE A 110 -13.68 4.45 -11.74
N VAL A 111 -14.91 4.42 -11.22
CA VAL A 111 -16.12 4.23 -12.04
C VAL A 111 -16.31 5.39 -13.02
N ALA A 112 -16.08 6.63 -12.59
CA ALA A 112 -16.14 7.79 -13.48
C ALA A 112 -15.11 7.71 -14.61
N LEU A 113 -13.87 7.33 -14.31
CA LEU A 113 -12.82 7.13 -15.31
C LEU A 113 -13.14 5.99 -16.28
N GLU A 114 -13.76 4.91 -15.80
CA GLU A 114 -14.16 3.79 -16.66
C GLU A 114 -15.31 4.18 -17.60
N ASN A 115 -16.30 4.92 -17.11
CA ASN A 115 -17.39 5.43 -17.93
C ASN A 115 -16.88 6.41 -19.00
N GLU A 116 -15.97 7.32 -18.65
CA GLU A 116 -15.35 8.24 -19.61
C GLU A 116 -14.56 7.49 -20.70
N ARG A 117 -13.88 6.39 -20.35
CA ARG A 117 -13.21 5.53 -21.33
C ARG A 117 -14.20 4.85 -22.28
N LYS A 118 -15.31 4.33 -21.77
CA LYS A 118 -16.36 3.70 -22.58
C LYS A 118 -17.00 4.70 -23.55
N GLU A 119 -17.31 5.91 -23.10
CA GLU A 119 -17.84 6.97 -23.98
C GLU A 119 -16.86 7.34 -25.10
N LYS A 120 -15.56 7.49 -24.78
CA LYS A 120 -14.53 7.77 -25.80
C LYS A 120 -14.36 6.62 -26.79
N GLU A 121 -14.49 5.37 -26.38
CA GLU A 121 -14.44 4.22 -27.28
C GLU A 121 -15.68 4.16 -28.19
N GLU A 122 -16.86 4.45 -27.66
CA GLU A 122 -18.09 4.52 -28.46
C GLU A 122 -18.05 5.65 -29.50
N GLU A 123 -17.52 6.82 -29.12
CA GLU A 123 -17.30 7.91 -30.07
C GLU A 123 -16.30 7.52 -31.17
N LYS A 124 -15.21 6.85 -30.83
CA LYS A 124 -14.23 6.36 -31.81
C LYS A 124 -14.88 5.36 -32.78
N LYS A 125 -15.66 4.41 -32.27
CA LYS A 125 -16.40 3.45 -33.10
C LYS A 125 -17.39 4.16 -34.03
N LYS A 126 -18.14 5.15 -33.54
CA LYS A 126 -19.07 5.95 -34.37
C LYS A 126 -18.33 6.73 -35.47
N LYS A 127 -17.16 7.30 -35.16
CA LYS A 127 -16.32 8.01 -36.15
C LYS A 127 -15.78 7.03 -37.20
N GLU A 128 -15.33 5.85 -36.79
CA GLU A 128 -14.80 4.84 -37.72
C GLU A 128 -15.87 4.27 -38.65
N ILE A 129 -17.10 4.08 -38.17
CA ILE A 129 -18.24 3.66 -39.02
C ILE A 129 -18.54 4.73 -40.06
N LYS A 130 -18.58 6.02 -39.68
CA LYS A 130 -18.82 7.13 -40.62
C LYS A 130 -17.74 7.23 -41.71
N VAL A 131 -16.47 7.02 -41.36
CA VAL A 131 -15.38 7.03 -42.36
C VAL A 131 -15.54 5.87 -43.35
N LYS A 132 -15.84 4.66 -42.86
CA LYS A 132 -16.07 3.50 -43.74
C LYS A 132 -17.29 3.65 -44.66
N GLU A 133 -18.32 4.37 -44.21
CA GLU A 133 -19.52 4.65 -45.01
C GLU A 133 -19.23 5.67 -46.13
N VAL A 134 -18.41 6.70 -45.87
CA VAL A 134 -17.97 7.66 -46.90
C VAL A 134 -17.06 6.97 -47.93
N ASP A 135 -16.12 6.13 -47.49
CA ASP A 135 -15.24 5.36 -48.39
C ASP A 135 -16.01 4.35 -49.27
N PHE A 136 -17.17 3.87 -48.81
CA PHE A 136 -18.02 2.96 -49.58
C PHE A 136 -18.81 3.69 -50.67
N LEU A 137 -19.32 4.89 -50.36
CA LEU A 137 -20.04 5.74 -51.33
C LEU A 137 -19.11 6.32 -52.41
N GLU A 138 -17.85 6.60 -52.08
CA GLU A 138 -16.87 7.10 -53.06
C GLU A 138 -16.46 6.03 -54.08
N LYS A 139 -16.55 4.73 -53.72
CA LYS A 139 -16.28 3.61 -54.63
C LYS A 139 -17.44 3.26 -55.57
N GLU A 140 -18.67 3.68 -55.28
CA GLU A 140 -19.81 3.51 -56.20
C GLU A 140 -20.00 4.69 -57.17
N GLY A 141 -19.28 5.81 -56.97
CA GLY A 141 -19.41 7.03 -57.78
C GLY A 141 -18.46 7.19 -58.98
N VAL A 142 -17.50 6.28 -59.23
CA VAL A 142 -16.51 6.45 -60.31
C VAL A 142 -16.52 5.28 -61.28
N LYS A 143 -17.52 5.28 -62.17
CA LYS A 143 -17.45 4.70 -63.51
C LYS A 143 -18.28 5.52 -64.50
N GLU A 144 -17.73 6.63 -64.97
CA GLU A 144 -17.87 7.05 -66.36
C GLU A 144 -16.70 7.97 -66.78
N GLU A 145 -16.02 7.52 -67.84
CA GLU A 145 -15.10 8.20 -68.80
C GLU A 145 -13.94 9.09 -68.34
N SER A 146 -12.71 8.68 -68.66
CA SER A 146 -12.09 9.04 -69.96
C SER A 146 -10.66 8.52 -70.13
N THR A 147 -10.36 8.22 -71.39
CA THR A 147 -9.17 7.64 -72.01
C THR A 147 -8.14 8.69 -72.44
N VAL A 148 -6.94 8.22 -72.84
CA VAL A 148 -5.85 8.87 -73.62
C VAL A 148 -4.68 9.41 -72.76
N VAL A 149 -3.62 8.63 -72.48
CA VAL A 149 -2.43 8.27 -73.31
C VAL A 149 -1.37 9.40 -73.36
N ASN A 150 -0.17 9.22 -72.76
CA ASN A 150 1.02 8.66 -73.43
C ASN A 150 2.34 8.77 -72.62
N SER A 151 3.19 7.74 -72.78
CA SER A 151 4.67 7.79 -72.95
C SER A 151 5.54 8.28 -71.76
N SER A 152 6.60 7.61 -71.29
CA SER A 152 7.49 6.60 -71.90
C SER A 152 8.58 6.15 -70.91
N LYS A 153 9.02 4.88 -71.04
CA LYS A 153 10.41 4.36 -70.93
C LYS A 153 11.15 4.47 -69.59
N GLU A 154 12.00 3.54 -69.16
CA GLU A 154 12.39 2.17 -69.50
C GLU A 154 13.38 1.75 -68.38
N ASN A 155 13.63 0.45 -68.26
CA ASN A 155 14.82 -0.21 -67.72
C ASN A 155 14.93 -0.64 -66.24
N GLU A 156 15.24 -1.94 -66.15
CA GLU A 156 16.11 -2.66 -65.22
C GLU A 156 15.51 -3.20 -63.91
N THR A 157 15.06 -4.47 -63.92
CA THR A 157 15.80 -5.65 -63.40
C THR A 157 16.53 -5.43 -62.08
N SER A 158 15.95 -5.93 -60.98
CA SER A 158 16.60 -7.02 -60.24
C SER A 158 15.61 -7.70 -59.31
N SER A 159 15.40 -8.99 -59.60
CA SER A 159 14.96 -10.00 -58.66
C SER A 159 15.83 -9.94 -57.40
N ASN A 160 15.20 -10.08 -56.22
CA ASN A 160 15.72 -10.90 -55.13
C ASN A 160 14.57 -11.21 -54.15
N ASN A 161 13.89 -12.31 -54.43
CA ASN A 161 13.15 -13.06 -53.41
C ASN A 161 14.17 -13.58 -52.40
N THR A 162 14.06 -13.14 -51.15
CA THR A 162 14.72 -13.81 -50.03
C THR A 162 13.64 -14.37 -49.12
N ILE A 163 13.15 -15.55 -49.51
CA ILE A 163 12.64 -16.54 -48.57
C ILE A 163 13.87 -17.11 -47.89
N VAL A 164 14.17 -16.63 -46.69
CA VAL A 164 15.07 -17.30 -45.75
C VAL A 164 14.34 -17.41 -44.42
N ASP A 165 13.78 -18.60 -44.25
CA ASP A 165 13.92 -19.44 -43.08
C ASP A 165 13.45 -18.85 -41.75
N GLY A 166 12.33 -19.40 -41.29
CA GLY A 166 11.86 -19.27 -39.93
C GLY A 166 12.91 -19.79 -38.96
N LYS A 167 13.56 -18.85 -38.25
CA LYS A 167 14.14 -19.13 -36.95
C LYS A 167 13.46 -18.26 -35.92
N ILE A 168 12.56 -18.91 -35.20
CA ILE A 168 11.97 -18.53 -33.94
C ILE A 168 13.03 -17.84 -33.06
N ALA A 169 12.98 -16.51 -33.00
CA ALA A 169 13.70 -15.71 -32.01
C ALA A 169 12.90 -15.68 -30.70
N ILE A 170 12.58 -16.87 -30.17
CA ILE A 170 12.12 -17.06 -28.80
C ILE A 170 13.29 -17.73 -28.08
N SER A 171 14.17 -16.95 -27.45
CA SER A 171 15.04 -17.46 -26.36
C SER A 171 15.96 -16.43 -25.68
N ASN A 172 15.98 -15.15 -26.07
CA ASN A 172 16.96 -14.22 -25.47
C ASN A 172 16.49 -13.52 -24.17
N GLU A 173 15.18 -13.54 -23.85
CA GLU A 173 14.68 -13.05 -22.55
C GLU A 173 15.12 -13.95 -21.37
N ARG A 174 15.11 -15.29 -21.57
CA ARG A 174 15.54 -16.25 -20.54
C ARG A 174 17.04 -16.14 -20.26
N ALA A 175 17.86 -15.87 -21.27
CA ALA A 175 19.30 -15.68 -21.08
C ALA A 175 19.63 -14.42 -20.25
N ARG A 176 18.85 -13.34 -20.41
CA ARG A 176 19.00 -12.13 -19.58
C ARG A 176 18.54 -12.33 -18.13
N GLN A 177 17.47 -13.09 -17.90
CA GLN A 177 17.01 -13.42 -16.54
C GLN A 177 18.03 -14.28 -15.78
N VAL A 178 18.69 -15.23 -16.45
CA VAL A 178 19.71 -16.09 -15.81
C VAL A 178 20.98 -15.31 -15.41
N ILE A 179 21.33 -14.25 -16.14
CA ILE A 179 22.49 -13.40 -15.80
C ILE A 179 22.22 -12.57 -14.54
N VAL A 180 21.01 -12.02 -14.40
CA VAL A 180 20.61 -11.26 -13.20
C VAL A 180 20.56 -12.18 -11.97
N ILE A 181 20.01 -13.39 -12.11
CA ILE A 181 19.95 -14.38 -11.03
C ILE A 181 21.36 -14.83 -10.61
N LYS A 182 22.27 -15.07 -11.57
CA LYS A 182 23.67 -15.41 -11.25
C LYS A 182 24.40 -14.27 -10.52
N HIS A 183 24.14 -13.02 -10.87
CA HIS A 183 24.73 -11.87 -10.16
C HIS A 183 24.15 -11.72 -8.74
N TRP A 184 22.85 -11.98 -8.56
CA TRP A 184 22.21 -11.96 -7.25
C TRP A 184 22.70 -13.11 -6.34
N ILE A 185 22.82 -14.32 -6.87
CA ILE A 185 23.39 -15.48 -6.16
C ILE A 185 24.85 -15.26 -5.78
N ASN A 186 25.66 -14.65 -6.67
CA ASN A 186 27.04 -14.31 -6.33
C ASN A 186 27.14 -13.18 -5.30
N GLN A 187 26.19 -12.22 -5.26
CA GLN A 187 26.11 -11.24 -4.17
C GLN A 187 25.72 -11.88 -2.83
N ILE A 188 24.87 -12.91 -2.85
CA ILE A 188 24.49 -13.69 -1.67
C ILE A 188 25.68 -14.52 -1.16
N SER A 189 26.46 -15.11 -2.07
CA SER A 189 27.63 -15.91 -1.72
C SER A 189 28.78 -15.04 -1.18
N ALA A 190 28.97 -13.84 -1.72
CA ALA A 190 30.04 -12.92 -1.32
C ALA A 190 29.84 -12.28 0.08
N LYS A 191 28.61 -12.23 0.61
CA LYS A 191 28.31 -11.66 1.94
C LYS A 191 28.30 -12.67 3.10
N GLY A 192 28.71 -13.92 2.82
CA GLY A 192 28.94 -14.93 3.84
C GLY A 192 27.65 -15.49 4.45
N ILE A 193 27.59 -16.82 4.54
CA ILE A 193 26.48 -17.61 5.10
C ILE A 193 26.06 -17.11 6.50
N ALA A 194 26.99 -16.52 7.27
CA ALA A 194 26.76 -15.99 8.60
C ALA A 194 25.68 -14.90 8.70
N SER A 195 25.59 -14.01 7.69
CA SER A 195 24.57 -12.94 7.69
C SER A 195 23.17 -13.48 7.44
N TYR A 196 23.06 -14.50 6.59
CA TYR A 196 21.80 -15.18 6.29
C TYR A 196 21.34 -16.08 7.44
N THR A 197 22.25 -16.75 8.14
CA THR A 197 21.90 -17.48 9.36
C THR A 197 21.38 -16.56 10.45
N ALA A 198 21.95 -15.37 10.61
CA ALA A 198 21.44 -14.38 11.57
C ALA A 198 20.03 -13.87 11.18
N ALA A 199 19.80 -13.58 9.90
CA ALA A 199 18.49 -13.18 9.41
C ALA A 199 17.43 -14.30 9.57
N LEU A 200 17.80 -15.55 9.27
CA LEU A 200 16.91 -16.70 9.44
C LEU A 200 16.60 -16.97 10.92
N LEU A 201 17.58 -16.85 11.81
CA LEU A 201 17.35 -16.96 13.26
C LEU A 201 16.47 -15.82 13.77
N PHE A 202 16.64 -14.60 13.24
CA PHE A 202 15.76 -13.47 13.58
C PHE A 202 14.32 -13.71 13.12
N ILE A 203 14.13 -14.24 11.91
CA ILE A 203 12.80 -14.61 11.39
C ILE A 203 12.20 -15.75 12.23
N PHE A 204 12.98 -16.74 12.62
CA PHE A 204 12.49 -17.85 13.46
C PHE A 204 12.13 -17.38 14.88
N ALA A 205 12.94 -16.50 15.48
CA ALA A 205 12.64 -15.87 16.76
C ALA A 205 11.36 -15.03 16.65
N PHE A 206 11.20 -14.28 15.57
CA PHE A 206 10.00 -13.47 15.33
C PHE A 206 8.75 -14.34 15.13
N LEU A 207 8.86 -15.44 14.37
CA LEU A 207 7.75 -16.39 14.15
C LEU A 207 7.37 -17.14 15.43
N THR A 208 8.34 -17.53 16.28
CA THR A 208 8.04 -18.17 17.58
C THR A 208 7.37 -17.20 18.56
N LEU A 209 7.74 -15.91 18.52
CA LEU A 209 7.13 -14.86 19.34
C LEU A 209 5.70 -14.52 18.85
N LEU A 210 5.48 -14.52 17.53
CA LEU A 210 4.15 -14.41 16.93
C LEU A 210 3.26 -15.62 17.21
N ARG A 211 3.84 -16.83 17.30
CA ARG A 211 3.11 -18.07 17.64
C ARG A 211 2.52 -18.01 19.05
N LYS A 212 3.23 -17.46 20.03
CA LYS A 212 2.72 -17.27 21.40
C LYS A 212 1.54 -16.29 21.49
N ARG A 213 1.39 -15.39 20.51
CA ARG A 213 0.35 -14.34 20.49
C ARG A 213 -0.91 -14.69 19.69
N GLY A 214 -1.03 -15.88 19.12
CA GLY A 214 -2.22 -16.31 18.36
C GLY A 214 -2.48 -15.54 17.05
N ARG A 215 -1.60 -14.60 16.66
CA ARG A 215 -1.75 -13.71 15.49
C ARG A 215 -1.27 -14.30 14.17
N LEU A 216 -0.76 -15.54 14.18
CA LEU A 216 -0.21 -16.18 12.97
C LEU A 216 -1.29 -16.53 11.93
N SER A 217 -2.51 -16.88 12.34
CA SER A 217 -3.56 -17.31 11.41
C SER A 217 -3.88 -16.23 10.37
N LEU A 218 -4.02 -14.97 10.80
CA LEU A 218 -4.37 -13.84 9.94
C LEU A 218 -3.26 -13.52 8.91
N VAL A 219 -1.99 -13.62 9.31
CA VAL A 219 -0.87 -13.34 8.41
C VAL A 219 -0.70 -14.47 7.39
N LEU A 220 -0.81 -15.73 7.82
CA LEU A 220 -0.77 -16.90 6.93
C LEU A 220 -1.94 -16.92 5.96
N GLU A 221 -3.13 -16.51 6.40
CA GLU A 221 -4.33 -16.47 5.55
C GLU A 221 -4.19 -15.43 4.43
N LYS A 222 -3.64 -14.25 4.73
CA LYS A 222 -3.34 -13.24 3.70
C LYS A 222 -2.22 -13.69 2.76
N LEU A 223 -1.18 -14.34 3.27
CA LEU A 223 -0.08 -14.84 2.44
C LEU A 223 -0.56 -15.95 1.50
N TRP A 224 -1.42 -16.84 2.00
CA TRP A 224 -2.09 -17.87 1.21
C TRP A 224 -3.02 -17.28 0.15
N GLN A 225 -3.74 -16.21 0.48
CA GLN A 225 -4.61 -15.49 -0.46
C GLN A 225 -3.81 -14.84 -1.60
N THR A 226 -2.66 -14.25 -1.30
CA THR A 226 -1.74 -13.70 -2.33
C THR A 226 -1.21 -14.79 -3.26
N ILE A 227 -0.81 -15.95 -2.71
CA ILE A 227 -0.37 -17.09 -3.52
C ILE A 227 -1.51 -17.60 -4.43
N LYS A 228 -2.74 -17.66 -3.91
CA LYS A 228 -3.93 -18.07 -4.66
C LYS A 228 -4.31 -17.08 -5.77
N MET A 229 -4.16 -15.78 -5.53
CA MET A 229 -4.33 -14.73 -6.54
C MET A 229 -3.27 -14.83 -7.65
N GLY A 230 -1.99 -14.99 -7.28
CA GLY A 230 -0.89 -15.10 -8.24
C GLY A 230 -0.99 -16.35 -9.13
N THR A 231 -1.38 -17.49 -8.56
CA THR A 231 -1.58 -18.72 -9.34
C THR A 231 -2.81 -18.65 -10.25
N LYS A 232 -3.89 -17.97 -9.86
CA LYS A 232 -5.08 -17.81 -10.71
C LYS A 232 -4.83 -16.95 -11.95
N VAL A 233 -3.94 -15.94 -11.86
CA VAL A 233 -3.57 -15.06 -12.98
C VAL A 233 -2.60 -15.72 -13.97
N THR A 234 -1.92 -16.80 -13.56
CA THR A 234 -0.93 -17.48 -14.42
C THR A 234 -1.56 -18.59 -15.29
N TYR A 235 -2.80 -19.00 -14.99
CA TYR A 235 -3.52 -20.08 -15.70
C TYR A 235 -4.72 -19.59 -16.54
N MET A 236 -4.83 -18.29 -16.80
CA MET A 236 -5.72 -17.71 -17.82
C MET A 236 -4.89 -17.08 -18.93
#